data_AF-A0A2S8G5F0-F1
#
_entry.id   AF-A0A2S8G5F0-F1
#
_cell.length_a   1.000
_cell.length_b   1.000
_cell.length_c   1.000
_cell.angle_alpha   90.00
_cell.angle_beta   90.00
_cell.angle_gamma   90.00
#
_symmetry.space_group_name_H-M   'P 1'
#
loop_
_entity.id
_entity.type
_entity.pdbx_description
1 polymer ?
#
loop_
_entity_poly.entity_id
_entity_poly.type
_entity_poly.pdbx_seq_one_letter_code
_entity_poly.pdbx_strand_id
1 'polypeptide(L)'
;MRVVLSCLLLFCLLNVVAAQQPILKKGDRLAIIGDSITEQKQYSKFMETYLLACHPELDIKCFQFGWGGERAPGFANRMENDLIPWHPDVITTCYGMNDGSYRAYDDNIGKAYEDGMRDIINRMKKEGVTVVVGSPGVVDSFTWARDRADFDQVYNANLKKLGEIAKSLADENKFPHADVFGDMHQSMVAAKEKLGEQYHVAGGDGVHPAANGHLIMAYAFLKALGVSGDIGTITINIGGDSEASEGHKIVGASSDGSVEIESTRYPFCFTGNEKDPNGTVSILPFTPFNEDLNRFTLKVNNLSAAEADVTFGDQTKTFTKEQLTSGINLAAEFLDNPFSKPFDNVMNKVDRKQAFETTMIKGLVTNFRQFQGSLGDDPEIQSAMNNLRDKMFAVDDKAYTVAKDAVVPVRYQISVKPKN
;
A
#
# COMPACT_ATOMS: atom_id res chain seq x y z
N MET A 1 63.81 3.85 28.71
CA MET A 1 62.92 4.06 27.55
C MET A 1 61.88 2.94 27.53
N ARG A 2 60.66 3.23 27.99
CA ARG A 2 59.51 2.30 27.89
C ARG A 2 58.55 2.91 26.88
N VAL A 3 58.37 2.22 25.75
CA VAL A 3 57.38 2.56 24.73
C VAL A 3 56.05 1.98 25.18
N VAL A 4 55.06 2.84 25.42
CA VAL A 4 53.68 2.45 25.69
C VAL A 4 52.94 2.40 24.36
N LEU A 5 52.44 1.21 24.01
CA LEU A 5 51.65 0.96 22.82
C LEU A 5 50.17 1.21 23.17
N SER A 6 49.58 2.27 22.63
CA SER A 6 48.15 2.55 22.77
C SER A 6 47.36 1.81 21.69
N CYS A 7 46.54 0.83 22.08
CA CYS A 7 45.53 0.23 21.22
C CYS A 7 44.31 1.16 21.10
N LEU A 8 44.07 1.72 19.92
CA LEU A 8 42.77 2.29 19.56
C LEU A 8 41.84 1.16 19.11
N LEU A 9 40.77 0.90 19.87
CA LEU A 9 39.64 0.09 19.44
C LEU A 9 38.67 0.96 18.65
N LEU A 10 38.57 0.70 17.35
CA LEU A 10 37.59 1.32 16.45
C LEU A 10 36.25 0.58 16.63
N PHE A 11 35.29 1.20 17.31
CA PHE A 11 33.91 0.70 17.36
C PHE A 11 33.20 1.07 16.05
N CYS A 12 33.05 0.10 15.14
CA CYS A 12 32.08 0.22 14.05
C CYS A 12 30.68 0.08 14.65
N LEU A 13 29.94 1.20 14.72
CA LEU A 13 28.51 1.22 15.01
C LEU A 13 27.78 0.57 13.83
N LEU A 14 27.41 -0.70 13.98
CA LEU A 14 26.37 -1.32 13.16
C LEU A 14 25.05 -0.61 13.53
N ASN A 15 24.55 0.24 12.64
CA ASN A 15 23.18 0.71 12.70
C ASN A 15 22.27 -0.49 12.44
N VAL A 16 21.91 -1.22 13.49
CA VAL A 16 20.74 -2.11 13.46
C VAL A 16 19.55 -1.16 13.39
N VAL A 17 19.06 -0.91 12.17
CA VAL A 17 17.75 -0.30 11.97
C VAL A 17 16.76 -1.28 12.61
N ALA A 18 16.27 -0.96 13.80
CA ALA A 18 15.21 -1.73 14.42
C ALA A 18 14.04 -1.70 13.43
N ALA A 19 13.61 -2.87 12.96
CA ALA A 19 12.45 -2.98 12.09
C ALA A 19 11.26 -2.33 12.83
N GLN A 20 10.75 -1.24 12.25
CA GLN A 20 9.57 -0.57 12.77
C GLN A 20 8.44 -1.60 12.77
N GLN A 21 7.88 -1.88 13.95
CA GLN A 21 6.76 -2.80 14.06
C GLN A 21 5.53 -2.15 13.41
N PRO A 22 4.70 -2.91 12.68
CA PRO A 22 3.49 -2.37 12.10
C PRO A 22 2.57 -1.86 13.21
N ILE A 23 1.83 -0.78 12.92
CA ILE A 23 0.80 -0.28 13.84
C ILE A 23 -0.38 -1.27 13.92
N LEU A 24 -0.57 -2.03 12.84
CA LEU A 24 -1.57 -3.07 12.72
C LEU A 24 -1.17 -4.29 13.54
N LYS A 25 -2.14 -4.83 14.28
CA LYS A 25 -2.05 -6.08 15.02
C LYS A 25 -2.85 -7.16 14.32
N LYS A 26 -2.59 -8.40 14.72
CA LYS A 26 -3.27 -9.56 14.17
C LYS A 26 -4.79 -9.45 14.37
N GLY A 27 -5.56 -9.52 13.28
CA GLY A 27 -7.02 -9.48 13.29
C GLY A 27 -7.62 -8.07 13.30
N ASP A 28 -6.81 -7.02 13.22
CA ASP A 28 -7.30 -5.64 13.19
C ASP A 28 -8.19 -5.38 11.97
N ARG A 29 -9.12 -4.43 12.14
CA ARG A 29 -10.00 -3.91 11.11
C ARG A 29 -9.49 -2.56 10.61
N LEU A 30 -9.04 -2.52 9.35
CA LEU A 30 -8.52 -1.33 8.68
C LEU A 30 -9.57 -0.68 7.77
N ALA A 31 -10.04 0.52 8.11
CA ALA A 31 -10.90 1.31 7.23
C ALA A 31 -10.07 2.24 6.32
N ILE A 32 -10.23 2.13 5.00
CA ILE A 32 -9.53 2.97 4.02
C ILE A 32 -10.48 4.05 3.53
N ILE A 33 -10.28 5.29 3.97
CA ILE A 33 -11.25 6.38 3.77
C ILE A 33 -10.67 7.47 2.87
N GLY A 34 -11.52 8.01 2.00
CA GLY A 34 -11.20 9.19 1.19
C GLY A 34 -12.29 9.49 0.19
N ASP A 35 -11.95 10.27 -0.82
CA ASP A 35 -12.92 10.84 -1.77
C ASP A 35 -13.11 9.98 -3.04
N SER A 36 -13.30 10.62 -4.21
CA SER A 36 -13.44 9.92 -5.50
C SER A 36 -12.23 9.08 -5.84
N ILE A 37 -11.03 9.48 -5.42
CA ILE A 37 -9.81 8.73 -5.69
C ILE A 37 -9.85 7.39 -4.95
N THR A 38 -10.31 7.37 -3.70
CA THR A 38 -10.58 6.13 -2.95
C THR A 38 -11.72 5.33 -3.55
N GLU A 39 -12.77 6.00 -4.04
CA GLU A 39 -13.90 5.34 -4.72
C GLU A 39 -13.45 4.59 -6.00
N GLN A 40 -12.31 4.94 -6.62
CA GLN A 40 -11.73 4.16 -7.72
C GLN A 40 -11.25 2.76 -7.30
N LYS A 41 -11.08 2.51 -5.99
CA LYS A 41 -10.71 1.21 -5.40
C LYS A 41 -9.36 0.64 -5.85
N GLN A 42 -8.44 1.47 -6.33
CA GLN A 42 -7.15 0.96 -6.81
C GLN A 42 -6.10 0.90 -5.70
N TYR A 43 -5.73 2.02 -5.08
CA TYR A 43 -4.75 1.97 -3.98
C TYR A 43 -5.27 1.17 -2.77
N SER A 44 -6.57 1.23 -2.47
CA SER A 44 -7.20 0.43 -1.42
C SER A 44 -7.13 -1.07 -1.71
N LYS A 45 -7.29 -1.47 -2.98
CA LYS A 45 -7.12 -2.86 -3.43
C LYS A 45 -5.68 -3.30 -3.33
N PHE A 46 -4.73 -2.45 -3.73
CA PHE A 46 -3.29 -2.75 -3.60
C PHE A 46 -2.90 -2.93 -2.14
N MET A 47 -3.37 -2.06 -1.25
CA MET A 47 -3.13 -2.18 0.20
C MET A 47 -3.72 -3.47 0.77
N GLU A 48 -4.99 -3.79 0.51
CA GLU A 48 -5.63 -5.01 1.03
C GLU A 48 -4.97 -6.27 0.45
N THR A 49 -4.65 -6.27 -0.86
CA THR A 49 -3.94 -7.40 -1.49
C THR A 49 -2.55 -7.59 -0.87
N TYR A 50 -1.81 -6.51 -0.63
CA TYR A 50 -0.51 -6.56 0.04
C TYR A 50 -0.64 -7.14 1.46
N LEU A 51 -1.60 -6.67 2.26
CA LEU A 51 -1.81 -7.18 3.62
C LEU A 51 -2.23 -8.66 3.64
N LEU A 52 -3.05 -9.11 2.68
CA LEU A 52 -3.46 -10.51 2.59
C LEU A 52 -2.35 -11.44 2.08
N ALA A 53 -1.63 -11.04 1.02
CA ALA A 53 -0.70 -11.91 0.32
C ALA A 53 0.75 -11.79 0.83
N CYS A 54 1.20 -10.59 1.20
CA CYS A 54 2.56 -10.33 1.67
C CYS A 54 2.68 -10.50 3.20
N HIS A 55 1.61 -10.18 3.95
CA HIS A 55 1.53 -10.32 5.41
C HIS A 55 0.35 -11.15 5.92
N PRO A 56 0.13 -12.38 5.41
CA PRO A 56 -1.00 -13.23 5.79
C PRO A 56 -1.07 -13.50 7.30
N GLU A 57 0.06 -13.40 8.03
CA GLU A 57 0.11 -13.56 9.48
C GLU A 57 -0.68 -12.50 10.26
N LEU A 58 -0.82 -11.29 9.68
CA LEU A 58 -1.54 -10.19 10.32
C LEU A 58 -3.06 -10.38 10.23
N ASP A 59 -3.58 -11.18 9.30
CA ASP A 59 -5.01 -11.49 9.20
C ASP A 59 -5.91 -10.23 9.25
N ILE A 60 -5.49 -9.18 8.55
CA ILE A 60 -6.17 -7.86 8.59
C ILE A 60 -7.43 -7.91 7.75
N LYS A 61 -8.50 -7.33 8.28
CA LYS A 61 -9.74 -7.12 7.54
C LYS A 61 -9.83 -5.67 7.09
N CYS A 62 -9.67 -5.45 5.78
CA CYS A 62 -9.81 -4.11 5.21
C CYS A 62 -11.26 -3.82 4.81
N PHE A 63 -11.62 -2.54 4.75
CA PHE A 63 -12.88 -2.08 4.17
C PHE A 63 -12.69 -0.67 3.61
N GLN A 64 -13.12 -0.39 2.36
CA GLN A 64 -13.00 0.95 1.79
C GLN A 64 -14.28 1.79 1.93
N PHE A 65 -14.10 3.07 2.26
CA PHE A 65 -15.16 4.06 2.47
C PHE A 65 -15.08 5.23 1.48
N GLY A 66 -14.59 4.97 0.26
CA GLY A 66 -14.43 5.98 -0.78
C GLY A 66 -15.73 6.62 -1.24
N TRP A 67 -15.74 7.94 -1.38
CA TRP A 67 -16.92 8.70 -1.79
C TRP A 67 -16.60 9.91 -2.67
N GLY A 68 -17.08 9.87 -3.92
CA GLY A 68 -16.83 10.90 -4.91
C GLY A 68 -17.34 12.30 -4.54
N GLY A 69 -16.45 13.27 -4.69
CA GLY A 69 -16.70 14.68 -4.35
C GLY A 69 -16.72 14.98 -2.85
N GLU A 70 -16.47 13.98 -1.99
CA GLU A 70 -16.46 14.17 -0.55
C GLU A 70 -15.28 15.05 -0.11
N ARG A 71 -15.53 15.83 0.94
CA ARG A 71 -14.55 16.65 1.67
C ARG A 71 -14.48 16.14 3.09
N ALA A 72 -13.42 16.45 3.83
CA ALA A 72 -13.23 15.97 5.20
C ALA A 72 -14.44 16.24 6.13
N PRO A 73 -15.08 17.45 6.12
CA PRO A 73 -16.29 17.68 6.92
C PRO A 73 -17.49 16.81 6.53
N GLY A 74 -17.59 16.44 5.24
CA GLY A 74 -18.66 15.56 4.76
C GLY A 74 -18.56 14.16 5.35
N PHE A 75 -17.33 13.62 5.40
CA PHE A 75 -17.06 12.35 6.04
C PHE A 75 -17.33 12.40 7.55
N ALA A 76 -16.84 13.44 8.23
CA ALA A 76 -17.05 13.63 9.66
C ALA A 76 -18.54 13.54 10.04
N ASN A 77 -19.42 14.09 9.20
CA ASN A 77 -20.87 14.07 9.40
C ASN A 77 -21.55 12.71 9.17
N ARG A 78 -20.88 11.73 8.54
CA ARG A 78 -21.46 10.41 8.26
C ARG A 78 -20.85 9.27 9.08
N MET A 79 -19.79 9.52 9.84
CA MET A 79 -19.06 8.49 10.59
C MET A 79 -19.94 7.64 11.50
N GLU A 80 -20.89 8.25 12.22
CA GLU A 80 -21.71 7.49 13.19
C GLU A 80 -22.64 6.47 12.54
N ASN A 81 -23.04 6.74 11.30
CA ASN A 81 -23.89 5.83 10.55
C ASN A 81 -23.08 4.84 9.70
N ASP A 82 -22.01 5.32 9.07
CA ASP A 82 -21.29 4.60 8.03
C ASP A 82 -20.10 3.82 8.61
N LEU A 83 -19.28 4.44 9.46
CA LEU A 83 -18.00 3.90 9.93
C LEU A 83 -18.10 3.22 11.30
N ILE A 84 -18.65 3.89 12.31
CA ILE A 84 -18.64 3.39 13.70
C ILE A 84 -19.27 2.01 13.85
N PRO A 85 -20.40 1.69 13.19
CA PRO A 85 -20.96 0.34 13.27
C PRO A 85 -20.03 -0.74 12.68
N TRP A 86 -19.07 -0.36 11.84
CA TRP A 86 -18.04 -1.26 11.35
C TRP A 86 -16.88 -1.44 12.35
N HIS A 87 -16.86 -0.79 13.51
CA HIS A 87 -15.87 -1.01 14.57
C HIS A 87 -14.40 -1.10 14.07
N PRO A 88 -13.87 -0.05 13.42
CA PRO A 88 -12.48 -0.05 12.97
C PRO A 88 -11.51 -0.06 14.15
N ASP A 89 -10.34 -0.69 14.00
CA ASP A 89 -9.21 -0.57 14.94
C ASP A 89 -8.20 0.49 14.46
N VAL A 90 -8.06 0.58 13.13
CA VAL A 90 -7.22 1.55 12.45
C VAL A 90 -8.00 2.13 11.27
N ILE A 91 -7.84 3.42 11.01
CA ILE A 91 -8.33 4.05 9.78
C ILE A 91 -7.20 4.74 9.02
N THR A 92 -7.34 4.88 7.71
CA THR A 92 -6.58 5.84 6.91
C THR A 92 -7.50 6.93 6.39
N THR A 93 -6.99 8.15 6.23
CA THR A 93 -7.74 9.26 5.61
C THR A 93 -6.97 9.84 4.43
N CYS A 94 -7.61 10.00 3.27
CA CYS A 94 -7.05 10.65 2.09
C CYS A 94 -8.02 11.74 1.59
N TYR A 95 -7.94 12.94 2.16
CA TYR A 95 -8.77 14.09 1.81
C TYR A 95 -7.91 15.32 1.50
N GLY A 96 -8.49 16.29 0.80
CA GLY A 96 -7.84 17.55 0.41
C GLY A 96 -8.06 17.91 -1.06
N MET A 97 -8.25 16.92 -1.94
CA MET A 97 -8.45 17.16 -3.38
C MET A 97 -9.75 17.91 -3.68
N ASN A 98 -10.84 17.65 -2.97
CA ASN A 98 -12.08 18.43 -3.10
C ASN A 98 -12.08 19.65 -2.17
N ASP A 99 -11.46 19.55 -1.00
CA ASP A 99 -11.39 20.59 0.03
C ASP A 99 -10.66 21.83 -0.51
N GLY A 100 -9.56 21.62 -1.24
CA GLY A 100 -8.78 22.65 -1.92
C GLY A 100 -9.59 23.47 -2.93
N SER A 101 -10.79 23.01 -3.32
CA SER A 101 -11.74 23.75 -4.16
C SER A 101 -11.17 24.15 -5.53
N TYR A 102 -10.17 23.42 -6.03
CA TYR A 102 -9.58 23.58 -7.36
C TYR A 102 -9.11 25.01 -7.68
N ARG A 103 -8.57 25.70 -6.68
CA ARG A 103 -8.09 27.09 -6.78
C ARG A 103 -6.87 27.34 -5.88
N ALA A 104 -6.29 28.53 -5.97
CA ALA A 104 -5.22 28.95 -5.07
C ALA A 104 -5.65 28.82 -3.60
N TYR A 105 -4.69 28.49 -2.73
CA TYR A 105 -4.92 28.41 -1.30
C TYR A 105 -5.41 29.74 -0.73
N ASP A 106 -6.31 29.67 0.24
CA ASP A 106 -6.61 30.75 1.17
C ASP A 106 -6.93 30.16 2.55
N ASP A 107 -6.88 31.02 3.58
CA ASP A 107 -7.01 30.58 4.97
C ASP A 107 -8.36 29.95 5.30
N ASN A 108 -9.44 30.29 4.58
CA ASN A 108 -10.74 29.66 4.80
C ASN A 108 -10.77 28.22 4.26
N ILE A 109 -10.07 27.96 3.15
CA ILE A 109 -9.87 26.58 2.64
C ILE A 109 -9.12 25.76 3.68
N GLY A 110 -7.97 26.26 4.13
CA GLY A 110 -7.13 25.59 5.13
C GLY A 110 -7.90 25.31 6.41
N LYS A 111 -8.61 26.31 6.92
CA LYS A 111 -9.41 26.18 8.15
C LYS A 111 -10.55 25.17 8.03
N ALA A 112 -11.30 25.18 6.93
CA ALA A 112 -12.39 24.22 6.73
C ALA A 112 -11.89 22.77 6.64
N TYR A 113 -10.75 22.56 5.96
CA TYR A 113 -10.08 21.27 5.90
C TYR A 113 -9.58 20.83 7.29
N GLU A 114 -8.87 21.72 8.00
CA GLU A 114 -8.35 21.45 9.33
C GLU A 114 -9.47 21.09 10.31
N ASP A 115 -10.54 21.87 10.36
CA ASP A 115 -11.67 21.65 11.27
C ASP A 115 -12.35 20.29 10.97
N GLY A 116 -12.52 19.94 9.69
CA GLY A 116 -13.07 18.63 9.28
C GLY A 116 -12.18 17.45 9.65
N MET A 117 -10.88 17.52 9.34
CA MET A 117 -9.91 16.47 9.68
C MET A 117 -9.75 16.32 11.20
N ARG A 118 -9.77 17.43 11.93
CA ARG A 118 -9.71 17.45 13.40
C ARG A 118 -10.94 16.80 14.03
N ASP A 119 -12.13 17.00 13.47
CA ASP A 119 -13.34 16.31 13.92
C ASP A 119 -13.23 14.78 13.73
N ILE A 120 -12.79 14.33 12.55
CA ILE A 120 -12.54 12.90 12.27
C ILE A 120 -11.57 12.32 13.31
N ILE A 121 -10.42 12.97 13.50
CA ILE A 121 -9.37 12.53 14.44
C ILE A 121 -9.90 12.48 15.88
N ASN A 122 -10.60 13.51 16.33
CA ASN A 122 -11.13 13.57 17.70
C ASN A 122 -12.16 12.46 17.97
N ARG A 123 -13.03 12.17 16.99
CA ARG A 123 -14.00 11.07 17.10
C ARG A 123 -13.29 9.72 17.18
N MET A 124 -12.31 9.46 16.30
CA MET A 124 -11.56 8.20 16.33
C MET A 124 -10.77 8.01 17.61
N LYS A 125 -10.13 9.08 18.12
CA LYS A 125 -9.46 9.04 19.43
C LYS A 125 -10.42 8.67 20.56
N LYS A 126 -11.65 9.18 20.54
CA LYS A 126 -12.68 8.85 21.54
C LYS A 126 -13.05 7.37 21.50
N GLU A 127 -13.08 6.77 20.32
CA GLU A 127 -13.34 5.35 20.10
C GLU A 127 -12.08 4.46 20.31
N GLY A 128 -10.93 5.05 20.63
CA GLY A 128 -9.67 4.31 20.80
C GLY A 128 -9.01 3.84 19.50
N VAL A 129 -9.44 4.40 18.37
CA VAL A 129 -9.03 4.02 17.02
C VAL A 129 -7.80 4.82 16.58
N THR A 130 -6.82 4.14 15.99
CA THR A 130 -5.62 4.81 15.44
C THR A 130 -5.91 5.39 14.07
N VAL A 131 -5.51 6.64 13.82
CA VAL A 131 -5.68 7.29 12.51
C VAL A 131 -4.33 7.38 11.80
N VAL A 132 -4.22 6.85 10.59
CA VAL A 132 -3.14 7.17 9.65
C VAL A 132 -3.58 8.36 8.81
N VAL A 133 -3.06 9.53 9.14
CA VAL A 133 -3.48 10.79 8.51
C VAL A 133 -2.73 10.95 7.19
N GLY A 134 -3.38 10.72 6.06
CA GLY A 134 -2.81 10.96 4.74
C GLY A 134 -2.95 12.40 4.26
N SER A 135 -1.94 12.92 3.57
CA SER A 135 -2.05 14.14 2.75
C SER A 135 -2.87 13.86 1.48
N PRO A 136 -3.41 14.90 0.80
CA PRO A 136 -4.00 14.70 -0.53
C PRO A 136 -2.94 14.29 -1.56
N GLY A 137 -3.37 13.72 -2.68
CA GLY A 137 -2.50 13.55 -3.85
C GLY A 137 -2.18 14.87 -4.56
N VAL A 138 -1.63 14.76 -5.76
CA VAL A 138 -1.33 15.89 -6.66
C VAL A 138 -2.36 16.00 -7.78
N VAL A 139 -2.41 17.16 -8.45
CA VAL A 139 -2.90 17.24 -9.83
C VAL A 139 -1.76 17.09 -10.81
N ASP A 140 -2.05 16.51 -11.98
CA ASP A 140 -1.02 16.20 -12.98
C ASP A 140 -0.54 17.46 -13.69
N SER A 141 0.79 17.63 -13.81
CA SER A 141 1.35 18.86 -14.40
C SER A 141 1.11 19.03 -15.91
N PHE A 142 0.58 18.02 -16.61
CA PHE A 142 0.28 18.10 -18.03
C PHE A 142 -1.20 17.87 -18.34
N THR A 143 -1.89 17.01 -17.60
CA THR A 143 -3.30 16.68 -17.92
C THR A 143 -4.30 17.57 -17.21
N TRP A 144 -3.92 18.22 -16.11
CA TRP A 144 -4.79 19.14 -15.39
C TRP A 144 -4.90 20.51 -16.05
N ALA A 145 -6.12 21.04 -16.14
CA ALA A 145 -6.42 22.42 -16.54
C ALA A 145 -5.58 22.92 -17.73
N ARG A 146 -5.46 22.11 -18.79
CA ARG A 146 -4.59 22.33 -19.95
C ARG A 146 -4.77 23.67 -20.66
N ASP A 147 -5.93 24.30 -20.48
CA ASP A 147 -6.29 25.60 -21.02
C ASP A 147 -5.80 26.78 -20.15
N ARG A 148 -5.22 26.51 -18.97
CA ARG A 148 -4.71 27.50 -18.02
C ARG A 148 -3.26 27.20 -17.66
N ALA A 149 -2.33 27.92 -18.29
CA ALA A 149 -0.91 27.82 -18.02
C ALA A 149 -0.60 27.93 -16.51
N ASP A 150 0.29 27.07 -16.03
CA ASP A 150 0.78 26.99 -14.64
C ASP A 150 -0.29 26.77 -13.56
N PHE A 151 -1.53 26.44 -13.94
CA PHE A 151 -2.61 26.25 -12.97
C PHE A 151 -2.46 24.95 -12.14
N ASP A 152 -1.74 23.97 -12.67
CA ASP A 152 -1.30 22.81 -11.91
C ASP A 152 -0.41 23.22 -10.72
N GLN A 153 0.53 24.15 -10.92
CA GLN A 153 1.40 24.65 -9.87
C GLN A 153 0.60 25.41 -8.80
N VAL A 154 -0.37 26.21 -9.23
CA VAL A 154 -1.28 26.94 -8.32
C VAL A 154 -2.03 25.96 -7.43
N TYR A 155 -2.60 24.89 -8.00
CA TYR A 155 -3.40 23.97 -7.21
C TYR A 155 -2.55 22.97 -6.41
N ASN A 156 -1.44 22.50 -6.95
CA ASN A 156 -0.48 21.69 -6.19
C ASN A 156 0.13 22.47 -5.01
N ALA A 157 0.33 23.78 -5.12
CA ALA A 157 0.73 24.60 -3.97
C ALA A 157 -0.34 24.62 -2.87
N ASN A 158 -1.62 24.62 -3.23
CA ASN A 158 -2.72 24.49 -2.28
C ASN A 158 -2.76 23.10 -1.64
N LEU A 159 -2.75 22.04 -2.46
CA LEU A 159 -2.76 20.65 -2.00
C LEU A 159 -1.57 20.35 -1.06
N LYS A 160 -0.39 20.88 -1.38
CA LYS A 160 0.78 20.83 -0.50
C LYS A 160 0.49 21.46 0.86
N LYS A 161 -0.14 22.65 0.89
CA LYS A 161 -0.49 23.33 2.14
C LYS A 161 -1.49 22.54 2.96
N LEU A 162 -2.47 21.88 2.32
CA LEU A 162 -3.38 20.96 3.00
C LEU A 162 -2.64 19.71 3.53
N GLY A 163 -1.67 19.18 2.78
CA GLY A 163 -0.79 18.11 3.25
C GLY A 163 0.03 18.49 4.50
N GLU A 164 0.53 19.73 4.56
CA GLU A 164 1.22 20.26 5.75
C GLU A 164 0.28 20.37 6.96
N ILE A 165 -0.99 20.73 6.75
CA ILE A 165 -2.02 20.73 7.81
C ILE A 165 -2.29 19.30 8.29
N ALA A 166 -2.48 18.34 7.37
CA ALA A 166 -2.66 16.92 7.69
C ALA A 166 -1.49 16.37 8.52
N LYS A 167 -0.26 16.68 8.12
CA LYS A 167 0.94 16.33 8.88
C LYS A 167 0.93 16.94 10.28
N SER A 168 0.61 18.22 10.39
CA SER A 168 0.57 18.92 11.68
C SER A 168 -0.46 18.31 12.64
N LEU A 169 -1.64 17.93 12.11
CA LEU A 169 -2.67 17.23 12.86
C LEU A 169 -2.22 15.82 13.30
N ALA A 170 -1.51 15.09 12.44
CA ALA A 170 -0.93 13.80 12.79
C ALA A 170 0.06 13.93 13.95
N ASP A 171 1.01 14.86 13.82
CA ASP A 171 2.05 15.13 14.83
C ASP A 171 1.44 15.58 16.17
N GLU A 172 0.46 16.50 16.14
CA GLU A 172 -0.27 16.98 17.32
C GLU A 172 -0.93 15.82 18.10
N ASN A 173 -1.44 14.84 17.37
CA ASN A 173 -2.19 13.71 17.92
C ASN A 173 -1.34 12.45 18.12
N LYS A 174 -0.03 12.50 17.80
CA LYS A 174 0.91 11.37 17.84
C LYS A 174 0.43 10.19 16.99
N PHE A 175 -0.14 10.51 15.85
CA PHE A 175 -0.63 9.57 14.86
C PHE A 175 0.31 9.49 13.66
N PRO A 176 0.38 8.33 12.96
CA PRO A 176 1.19 8.22 11.76
C PRO A 176 0.69 9.15 10.65
N HIS A 177 1.63 9.64 9.84
CA HIS A 177 1.34 10.44 8.65
C HIS A 177 1.75 9.67 7.40
N ALA A 178 0.87 9.62 6.40
CA ALA A 178 1.21 9.15 5.05
C ALA A 178 1.36 10.36 4.12
N ASP A 179 2.59 10.62 3.65
CA ASP A 179 2.87 11.76 2.76
C ASP A 179 2.59 11.42 1.28
N VAL A 180 1.31 11.20 0.98
CA VAL A 180 0.83 10.92 -0.38
C VAL A 180 1.21 12.03 -1.36
N PHE A 181 1.09 13.30 -0.95
CA PHE A 181 1.46 14.45 -1.79
C PHE A 181 2.95 14.38 -2.18
N GLY A 182 3.84 14.26 -1.18
CA GLY A 182 5.27 14.25 -1.38
C GLY A 182 5.72 13.12 -2.30
N ASP A 183 5.26 11.90 -2.02
CA ASP A 183 5.59 10.72 -2.82
C ASP A 183 5.08 10.85 -4.26
N MET A 184 3.81 11.24 -4.45
CA MET A 184 3.24 11.41 -5.80
C MET A 184 3.93 12.54 -6.58
N HIS A 185 4.21 13.67 -5.93
CA HIS A 185 4.86 14.80 -6.57
C HIS A 185 6.28 14.45 -7.03
N GLN A 186 7.07 13.81 -6.16
CA GLN A 186 8.44 13.40 -6.48
C GLN A 186 8.45 12.39 -7.63
N SER A 187 7.62 11.35 -7.56
CA SER A 187 7.53 10.36 -8.63
C SER A 187 7.00 10.97 -9.94
N MET A 188 6.06 11.91 -9.90
CA MET A 188 5.54 12.59 -11.09
C MET A 188 6.62 13.40 -11.81
N VAL A 189 7.39 14.19 -11.08
CA VAL A 189 8.49 14.99 -11.65
C VAL A 189 9.51 14.06 -12.31
N ALA A 190 9.98 13.04 -11.59
CA ALA A 190 10.99 12.11 -12.10
C ALA A 190 10.49 11.28 -13.29
N ALA A 191 9.24 10.81 -13.23
CA ALA A 191 8.65 10.02 -14.31
C ALA A 191 8.46 10.86 -15.58
N LYS A 192 7.99 12.12 -15.47
CA LYS A 192 7.81 13.00 -16.63
C LYS A 192 9.15 13.41 -17.25
N GLU A 193 10.20 13.62 -16.45
CA GLU A 193 11.55 13.86 -16.96
C GLU A 193 12.04 12.70 -17.84
N LYS A 194 11.70 11.45 -17.48
CA LYS A 194 12.18 10.25 -18.18
C LYS A 194 11.26 9.73 -19.29
N LEU A 195 9.95 9.80 -19.09
CA LEU A 195 8.91 9.22 -19.96
C LEU A 195 8.19 10.27 -20.83
N GLY A 196 8.43 11.56 -20.56
CA GLY A 196 7.82 12.69 -21.26
C GLY A 196 6.58 13.24 -20.56
N GLU A 197 6.28 14.52 -20.80
CA GLU A 197 5.23 15.25 -20.09
C GLU A 197 3.83 14.65 -20.24
N GLN A 198 3.55 13.94 -21.33
CA GLN A 198 2.26 13.29 -21.58
C GLN A 198 1.99 12.07 -20.68
N TYR A 199 3.04 11.50 -20.08
CA TYR A 199 2.88 10.42 -19.10
C TYR A 199 2.23 10.99 -17.84
N HIS A 200 1.01 10.56 -17.54
CA HIS A 200 0.24 11.09 -16.43
C HIS A 200 0.38 10.24 -15.17
N VAL A 201 0.65 10.87 -14.04
CA VAL A 201 0.66 10.21 -12.72
C VAL A 201 -0.66 10.42 -11.99
N ALA A 202 -1.24 11.63 -12.08
CA ALA A 202 -2.55 11.92 -11.49
C ALA A 202 -3.70 11.79 -12.50
N GLY A 203 -3.55 10.90 -13.49
CA GLY A 203 -4.65 10.50 -14.39
C GLY A 203 -4.81 11.30 -15.66
N GLY A 204 -5.64 10.80 -16.56
CA GLY A 204 -5.91 11.44 -17.86
C GLY A 204 -6.69 12.76 -17.75
N ASP A 205 -7.45 12.94 -16.67
CA ASP A 205 -8.17 14.18 -16.34
C ASP A 205 -7.38 15.13 -15.41
N GLY A 206 -6.21 14.68 -14.94
CA GLY A 206 -5.33 15.42 -14.05
C GLY A 206 -5.71 15.37 -12.58
N VAL A 207 -6.73 14.60 -12.18
CA VAL A 207 -7.14 14.42 -10.79
C VAL A 207 -7.15 12.96 -10.36
N HIS A 208 -7.65 12.04 -11.19
CA HIS A 208 -7.93 10.66 -10.82
C HIS A 208 -6.84 9.72 -11.34
N PRO A 209 -5.87 9.28 -10.51
CA PRO A 209 -4.74 8.49 -10.95
C PRO A 209 -5.16 7.19 -11.65
N ALA A 210 -4.30 6.72 -12.54
CA ALA A 210 -4.32 5.35 -13.02
C ALA A 210 -3.51 4.45 -12.07
N ALA A 211 -3.30 3.18 -12.44
CA ALA A 211 -2.66 2.20 -11.54
C ALA A 211 -1.26 2.64 -11.09
N ASN A 212 -0.52 3.36 -11.94
CA ASN A 212 0.78 3.92 -11.60
C ASN A 212 0.74 4.85 -10.39
N GLY A 213 -0.15 5.85 -10.37
CA GLY A 213 -0.30 6.78 -9.28
C GLY A 213 -0.91 6.12 -8.04
N HIS A 214 -1.86 5.21 -8.23
CA HIS A 214 -2.42 4.42 -7.13
C HIS A 214 -1.39 3.52 -6.44
N LEU A 215 -0.36 3.04 -7.15
CA LEU A 215 0.75 2.31 -6.52
C LEU A 215 1.55 3.22 -5.58
N ILE A 216 1.82 4.47 -5.97
CA ILE A 216 2.52 5.44 -5.11
C ILE A 216 1.69 5.75 -3.86
N MET A 217 0.37 5.93 -4.03
CA MET A 217 -0.53 6.13 -2.89
C MET A 217 -0.51 4.93 -1.93
N ALA A 218 -0.58 3.71 -2.46
CA ALA A 218 -0.51 2.50 -1.65
C ALA A 218 0.84 2.40 -0.92
N TYR A 219 1.95 2.73 -1.58
CA TYR A 219 3.27 2.83 -0.96
C TYR A 219 3.28 3.77 0.25
N ALA A 220 2.80 5.00 0.09
CA ALA A 220 2.78 6.00 1.16
C ALA A 220 2.01 5.49 2.40
N PHE A 221 0.84 4.88 2.20
CA PHE A 221 0.04 4.33 3.29
C PHE A 221 0.65 3.08 3.92
N LEU A 222 1.17 2.14 3.14
CA LEU A 222 1.83 0.93 3.67
C LEU A 222 3.06 1.32 4.51
N LYS A 223 3.88 2.28 4.05
CA LYS A 223 4.99 2.85 4.82
C LYS A 223 4.51 3.45 6.14
N ALA A 224 3.44 4.26 6.12
CA ALA A 224 2.89 4.87 7.33
C ALA A 224 2.27 3.85 8.30
N LEU A 225 1.77 2.72 7.79
CA LEU A 225 1.33 1.58 8.59
C LEU A 225 2.50 0.82 9.25
N GLY A 226 3.73 1.06 8.80
CA GLY A 226 4.95 0.44 9.34
C GLY A 226 5.07 -1.04 8.97
N VAL A 227 4.41 -1.52 7.91
CA VAL A 227 4.55 -2.92 7.48
C VAL A 227 5.95 -3.15 6.92
N SER A 228 6.52 -4.32 7.23
CA SER A 228 7.87 -4.68 6.78
C SER A 228 7.87 -5.04 5.30
N GLY A 229 8.79 -4.49 4.51
CA GLY A 229 9.01 -5.00 3.15
C GLY A 229 9.87 -6.25 3.04
N ASP A 230 10.22 -6.88 4.16
CA ASP A 230 10.95 -8.16 4.15
C ASP A 230 9.96 -9.30 3.91
N ILE A 231 9.81 -9.68 2.64
CA ILE A 231 8.92 -10.77 2.23
C ILE A 231 9.52 -12.10 2.67
N GLY A 232 10.84 -12.24 2.50
CA GLY A 232 11.61 -13.38 2.97
C GLY A 232 12.92 -13.55 2.20
N THR A 233 13.74 -14.49 2.68
CA THR A 233 15.03 -14.86 2.08
C THR A 233 15.10 -16.36 1.82
N ILE A 234 15.46 -16.73 0.59
CA ILE A 234 15.88 -18.09 0.21
C ILE A 234 17.40 -18.11 0.11
N THR A 235 18.06 -19.01 0.84
CA THR A 235 19.51 -19.18 0.81
C THR A 235 19.85 -20.55 0.22
N ILE A 236 20.48 -20.54 -0.96
CA ILE A 236 20.94 -21.75 -1.64
C ILE A 236 22.42 -21.96 -1.33
N ASN A 237 22.74 -23.06 -0.66
CA ASN A 237 24.12 -23.45 -0.35
C ASN A 237 24.59 -24.48 -1.38
N ILE A 238 25.47 -24.09 -2.32
CA ILE A 238 25.98 -25.03 -3.32
C ILE A 238 26.75 -26.17 -2.63
N GLY A 239 26.29 -27.41 -2.82
CA GLY A 239 26.85 -28.61 -2.19
C GLY A 239 26.51 -28.79 -0.70
N GLY A 240 25.57 -28.02 -0.16
CA GLY A 240 25.09 -28.14 1.22
C GLY A 240 23.57 -27.99 1.32
N ASP A 241 23.06 -27.88 2.55
CA ASP A 241 21.63 -27.75 2.81
C ASP A 241 21.17 -26.31 2.58
N SER A 242 20.12 -26.12 1.79
CA SER A 242 19.51 -24.80 1.56
C SER A 242 18.53 -24.42 2.68
N GLU A 243 18.34 -23.12 2.90
CA GLU A 243 17.52 -22.56 3.97
C GLU A 243 16.50 -21.57 3.42
N ALA A 244 15.39 -21.39 4.14
CA ALA A 244 14.36 -20.41 3.81
C ALA A 244 13.83 -19.74 5.09
N SER A 245 13.56 -18.45 5.03
CA SER A 245 13.00 -17.69 6.14
C SER A 245 11.51 -17.99 6.39
N GLU A 246 10.94 -17.44 7.46
CA GLU A 246 9.51 -17.53 7.76
C GLU A 246 8.63 -17.18 6.54
N GLY A 247 7.55 -17.94 6.35
CA GLY A 247 6.68 -17.81 5.17
C GLY A 247 7.11 -18.67 3.98
N HIS A 248 8.28 -19.31 4.05
CA HIS A 248 8.85 -20.12 2.99
C HIS A 248 9.41 -21.44 3.53
N LYS A 249 9.32 -22.50 2.73
CA LYS A 249 9.80 -23.83 3.10
C LYS A 249 10.51 -24.50 1.94
N ILE A 250 11.74 -24.97 2.18
CA ILE A 250 12.41 -25.88 1.26
C ILE A 250 11.71 -27.24 1.32
N VAL A 251 11.16 -27.70 0.20
CA VAL A 251 10.44 -28.98 0.09
C VAL A 251 11.22 -30.03 -0.70
N GLY A 252 12.22 -29.62 -1.47
CA GLY A 252 13.12 -30.50 -2.18
C GLY A 252 14.38 -29.77 -2.63
N ALA A 253 15.47 -30.50 -2.81
CA ALA A 253 16.70 -30.00 -3.41
C ALA A 253 17.27 -31.07 -4.34
N SER A 254 17.73 -30.63 -5.51
CA SER A 254 18.34 -31.47 -6.53
C SER A 254 19.86 -31.30 -6.51
N SER A 255 20.57 -32.36 -6.91
CA SER A 255 22.04 -32.34 -6.99
C SER A 255 22.61 -31.36 -8.02
N ASP A 256 21.76 -30.81 -8.89
CA ASP A 256 22.13 -29.87 -9.96
C ASP A 256 22.08 -28.39 -9.53
N GLY A 257 21.79 -28.10 -8.26
CA GLY A 257 21.67 -26.73 -7.73
C GLY A 257 20.25 -26.17 -7.77
N SER A 258 19.26 -26.98 -8.15
CA SER A 258 17.85 -26.58 -8.10
C SER A 258 17.22 -26.86 -6.74
N VAL A 259 16.40 -25.93 -6.26
CA VAL A 259 15.69 -26.04 -4.98
C VAL A 259 14.20 -25.83 -5.23
N GLU A 260 13.37 -26.74 -4.72
CA GLU A 260 11.92 -26.63 -4.72
C GLU A 260 11.46 -26.00 -3.40
N ILE A 261 10.63 -24.97 -3.52
CA ILE A 261 10.14 -24.16 -2.40
C ILE A 261 8.61 -24.12 -2.42
N GLU A 262 8.01 -24.19 -1.25
CA GLU A 262 6.60 -23.85 -1.01
C GLU A 262 6.53 -22.57 -0.18
N SER A 263 5.79 -21.57 -0.65
CA SER A 263 5.68 -20.25 0.01
C SER A 263 4.25 -19.87 0.31
N THR A 264 4.02 -19.34 1.51
CA THR A 264 2.74 -18.78 1.96
C THR A 264 2.73 -17.26 2.01
N ARG A 265 3.91 -16.61 2.00
CA ARG A 265 4.06 -15.17 1.77
C ARG A 265 4.45 -14.91 0.32
N TYR A 266 3.75 -13.98 -0.31
CA TYR A 266 3.97 -13.61 -1.71
C TYR A 266 4.76 -12.29 -1.76
N PRO A 267 5.65 -12.09 -2.73
CA PRO A 267 5.99 -10.73 -3.14
C PRO A 267 4.75 -10.06 -3.77
N PHE A 268 4.69 -8.73 -3.69
CA PHE A 268 3.76 -7.95 -4.50
C PHE A 268 4.12 -8.10 -5.98
N CYS A 269 3.15 -8.42 -6.82
CA CYS A 269 3.34 -8.57 -8.26
C CYS A 269 2.82 -7.34 -9.01
N PHE A 270 3.55 -6.93 -10.05
CA PHE A 270 3.27 -5.72 -10.83
C PHE A 270 2.70 -6.07 -12.20
N THR A 271 1.89 -5.18 -12.77
CA THR A 271 1.23 -5.37 -14.06
C THR A 271 1.57 -4.27 -15.06
N GLY A 272 1.32 -4.53 -16.34
CA GLY A 272 1.59 -3.60 -17.44
C GLY A 272 3.05 -3.59 -17.88
N ASN A 273 3.44 -2.54 -18.58
CA ASN A 273 4.79 -2.39 -19.15
C ASN A 273 5.43 -1.06 -18.72
N GLU A 274 6.68 -0.86 -19.12
CA GLU A 274 7.54 0.28 -18.72
C GLU A 274 7.02 1.69 -19.11
N LYS A 275 5.94 1.78 -19.91
CA LYS A 275 5.35 3.06 -20.34
C LYS A 275 3.84 3.15 -20.10
N ASP A 276 3.21 2.10 -19.60
CA ASP A 276 1.77 2.05 -19.42
C ASP A 276 1.36 2.66 -18.07
N PRO A 277 0.66 3.81 -18.04
CA PRO A 277 0.18 4.39 -16.79
C PRO A 277 -0.97 3.58 -16.16
N ASN A 278 -1.64 2.71 -16.92
CA ASN A 278 -2.69 1.81 -16.41
C ASN A 278 -2.11 0.53 -15.78
N GLY A 279 -0.81 0.30 -15.92
CA GLY A 279 -0.05 -0.68 -15.18
C GLY A 279 0.71 -0.04 -14.02
N THR A 280 1.35 -0.89 -13.22
CA THR A 280 2.17 -0.49 -12.08
C THR A 280 3.67 -0.55 -12.40
N VAL A 281 4.10 -1.27 -13.45
CA VAL A 281 5.52 -1.43 -13.81
C VAL A 281 6.19 -0.10 -14.18
N SER A 282 5.48 0.76 -14.91
CA SER A 282 6.02 2.03 -15.45
C SER A 282 6.49 3.01 -14.38
N ILE A 283 5.96 2.93 -13.16
CA ILE A 283 6.31 3.86 -12.08
C ILE A 283 7.43 3.37 -11.17
N LEU A 284 7.75 2.07 -11.18
CA LEU A 284 8.75 1.45 -10.28
C LEU A 284 10.11 2.15 -10.26
N PRO A 285 10.67 2.64 -11.39
CA PRO A 285 11.94 3.37 -11.35
C PRO A 285 11.90 4.68 -10.55
N PHE A 286 10.70 5.18 -10.24
CA PHE A 286 10.45 6.48 -9.62
C PHE A 286 9.77 6.37 -8.25
N THR A 287 9.56 5.16 -7.74
CA THR A 287 9.02 4.89 -6.39
C THR A 287 9.76 3.69 -5.79
N PRO A 288 10.34 3.79 -4.58
CA PRO A 288 11.21 2.75 -4.01
C PRO A 288 10.40 1.56 -3.44
N PHE A 289 9.36 1.12 -4.15
CA PHE A 289 8.43 0.09 -3.67
C PHE A 289 9.15 -1.24 -3.43
N ASN A 290 9.99 -1.67 -4.37
CA ASN A 290 10.72 -2.93 -4.24
C ASN A 290 11.73 -2.91 -3.10
N GLU A 291 12.41 -1.79 -2.97
CA GLU A 291 13.44 -1.54 -1.98
C GLU A 291 12.85 -1.50 -0.58
N ASP A 292 11.68 -0.90 -0.40
CA ASP A 292 11.11 -0.65 0.92
C ASP A 292 10.05 -1.65 1.35
N LEU A 293 9.23 -2.15 0.42
CA LEU A 293 8.02 -2.94 0.69
C LEU A 293 8.02 -4.33 0.02
N ASN A 294 8.98 -4.67 -0.86
CA ASN A 294 8.85 -5.90 -1.64
C ASN A 294 10.18 -6.62 -1.88
N ARG A 295 10.93 -6.86 -0.80
CA ARG A 295 12.21 -7.58 -0.83
C ARG A 295 11.99 -9.08 -0.64
N PHE A 296 11.99 -9.83 -1.74
CA PHE A 296 12.03 -11.29 -1.72
C PHE A 296 13.40 -11.77 -2.19
N THR A 297 14.29 -12.05 -1.24
CA THR A 297 15.73 -12.13 -1.50
C THR A 297 16.19 -13.56 -1.81
N LEU A 298 17.01 -13.73 -2.85
CA LEU A 298 17.82 -14.93 -3.06
C LEU A 298 19.27 -14.66 -2.69
N LYS A 299 19.84 -15.50 -1.82
CA LYS A 299 21.28 -15.58 -1.54
C LYS A 299 21.84 -16.92 -2.01
N VAL A 300 23.05 -16.90 -2.55
CA VAL A 300 23.78 -18.12 -2.95
C VAL A 300 25.14 -18.13 -2.30
N ASN A 301 25.41 -19.18 -1.53
CA ASN A 301 26.70 -19.41 -0.89
C ASN A 301 27.48 -20.50 -1.65
N ASN A 302 28.82 -20.49 -1.47
CA ASN A 302 29.74 -21.48 -2.03
C ASN A 302 29.75 -21.58 -3.56
N LEU A 303 29.30 -20.53 -4.26
CA LEU A 303 29.43 -20.46 -5.72
C LEU A 303 30.92 -20.37 -6.11
N SER A 304 31.40 -21.35 -6.87
CA SER A 304 32.80 -21.38 -7.33
C SER A 304 33.03 -20.50 -8.57
N ALA A 305 32.05 -20.44 -9.47
CA ALA A 305 32.09 -19.61 -10.67
C ALA A 305 31.99 -18.11 -10.37
N ALA A 306 32.47 -17.28 -11.29
CA ALA A 306 32.33 -15.82 -11.21
C ALA A 306 30.89 -15.35 -11.42
N GLU A 307 30.10 -16.12 -12.17
CA GLU A 307 28.70 -15.84 -12.49
C GLU A 307 27.88 -17.13 -12.44
N ALA A 308 26.57 -16.98 -12.26
CA ALA A 308 25.61 -18.07 -12.41
C ALA A 308 24.34 -17.60 -13.11
N ASP A 309 23.73 -18.50 -13.87
CA ASP A 309 22.38 -18.33 -14.39
C ASP A 309 21.39 -18.73 -13.29
N VAL A 310 20.50 -17.80 -12.93
CA VAL A 310 19.39 -18.02 -12.00
C VAL A 310 18.10 -18.12 -12.80
N THR A 311 17.39 -19.23 -12.64
CA THR A 311 16.05 -19.44 -13.20
C THR A 311 15.01 -19.33 -12.09
N PHE A 312 13.99 -18.49 -12.31
CA PHE A 312 12.85 -18.32 -11.41
C PHE A 312 11.58 -18.13 -12.25
N GLY A 313 10.62 -19.03 -12.09
CA GLY A 313 9.53 -19.16 -13.05
C GLY A 313 10.04 -19.54 -14.44
N ASP A 314 9.53 -18.89 -15.48
CA ASP A 314 9.91 -19.16 -16.87
C ASP A 314 11.10 -18.31 -17.34
N GLN A 315 11.70 -17.52 -16.45
CA GLN A 315 12.75 -16.57 -16.77
C GLN A 315 14.11 -17.03 -16.24
N THR A 316 15.17 -16.75 -16.99
CA THR A 316 16.56 -16.97 -16.58
C THR A 316 17.37 -15.70 -16.77
N LYS A 317 18.14 -15.31 -15.75
CA LYS A 317 19.03 -14.15 -15.77
C LYS A 317 20.40 -14.52 -15.19
N THR A 318 21.46 -13.89 -15.69
CA THR A 318 22.83 -14.08 -15.18
C THR A 318 23.14 -13.05 -14.10
N PHE A 319 23.73 -13.49 -13.00
CA PHE A 319 24.21 -12.64 -11.91
C PHE A 319 25.64 -12.98 -11.54
N THR A 320 26.39 -12.00 -11.04
CA THR A 320 27.72 -12.24 -10.51
C THR A 320 27.66 -12.93 -9.15
N LYS A 321 28.75 -13.60 -8.79
CA LYS A 321 28.94 -14.19 -7.47
C LYS A 321 28.74 -13.17 -6.35
N GLU A 322 29.21 -11.94 -6.52
CA GLU A 322 29.08 -10.88 -5.53
C GLU A 322 27.61 -10.48 -5.33
N GLN A 323 26.84 -10.36 -6.42
CA GLN A 323 25.40 -10.07 -6.36
C GLN A 323 24.67 -11.19 -5.63
N LEU A 324 24.93 -12.45 -5.99
CA LEU A 324 24.27 -13.60 -5.38
C LEU A 324 24.67 -13.83 -3.92
N THR A 325 25.93 -13.57 -3.56
CA THR A 325 26.40 -13.68 -2.17
C THR A 325 25.79 -12.58 -1.30
N SER A 326 25.69 -11.35 -1.84
CA SER A 326 25.08 -10.22 -1.12
C SER A 326 23.56 -10.35 -1.02
N GLY A 327 22.95 -10.94 -2.04
CA GLY A 327 21.52 -11.16 -2.18
C GLY A 327 20.91 -10.31 -3.29
N ILE A 328 20.12 -10.94 -4.16
CA ILE A 328 19.32 -10.25 -5.19
C ILE A 328 17.84 -10.26 -4.79
N ASN A 329 17.08 -9.22 -5.14
CA ASN A 329 15.63 -9.20 -4.93
C ASN A 329 14.93 -9.88 -6.11
N LEU A 330 14.47 -11.12 -5.92
CA LEU A 330 13.76 -11.88 -6.95
C LEU A 330 12.53 -11.15 -7.50
N ALA A 331 11.80 -10.42 -6.65
CA ALA A 331 10.59 -9.71 -7.08
C ALA A 331 10.90 -8.52 -8.01
N ALA A 332 12.05 -7.85 -7.79
CA ALA A 332 12.52 -6.76 -8.65
C ALA A 332 13.18 -7.29 -9.93
N GLU A 333 13.94 -8.39 -9.82
CA GLU A 333 14.64 -8.97 -10.94
C GLU A 333 13.73 -9.77 -11.87
N PHE A 334 12.64 -10.35 -11.38
CA PHE A 334 11.73 -11.19 -12.15
C PHE A 334 10.29 -10.70 -11.98
N LEU A 335 9.90 -9.70 -12.76
CA LEU A 335 8.56 -9.11 -12.69
C LEU A 335 7.45 -10.13 -13.06
N ASP A 336 7.74 -11.02 -14.01
CA ASP A 336 6.92 -12.19 -14.27
C ASP A 336 7.53 -13.39 -13.54
N ASN A 337 6.85 -13.86 -12.51
CA ASN A 337 7.34 -14.88 -11.61
C ASN A 337 6.21 -15.82 -11.16
N PRO A 338 6.51 -16.93 -10.46
CA PRO A 338 5.50 -17.91 -10.06
C PRO A 338 4.33 -17.36 -9.23
N PHE A 339 4.49 -16.19 -8.60
CA PHE A 339 3.45 -15.57 -7.79
C PHE A 339 2.51 -14.68 -8.60
N SER A 340 2.84 -14.27 -9.83
CA SER A 340 2.04 -13.32 -10.60
C SER A 340 0.58 -13.75 -10.76
N LYS A 341 0.33 -14.99 -11.21
CA LYS A 341 -1.05 -15.51 -11.38
C LYS A 341 -1.78 -15.72 -10.03
N PRO A 342 -1.18 -16.34 -9.00
CA PRO A 342 -1.79 -16.39 -7.67
C PRO A 342 -2.14 -15.01 -7.09
N PHE A 343 -1.21 -14.05 -7.20
CA PHE A 343 -1.39 -12.68 -6.70
C PHE A 343 -2.53 -11.95 -7.42
N ASP A 344 -2.60 -12.06 -8.75
CA ASP A 344 -3.71 -11.53 -9.54
C ASP A 344 -5.05 -12.15 -9.14
N ASN A 345 -5.09 -13.45 -8.81
CA ASN A 345 -6.31 -14.08 -8.32
C ASN A 345 -6.76 -13.47 -6.97
N VAL A 346 -5.85 -13.25 -6.02
CA VAL A 346 -6.16 -12.56 -4.75
C VAL A 346 -6.67 -11.15 -5.03
N MET A 347 -5.95 -10.38 -5.85
CA MET A 347 -6.32 -9.02 -6.21
C MET A 347 -7.72 -8.95 -6.85
N ASN A 348 -8.07 -9.91 -7.70
CA ASN A 348 -9.40 -10.01 -8.31
C ASN A 348 -10.51 -10.34 -7.31
N LYS A 349 -10.23 -11.08 -6.22
CA LYS A 349 -11.21 -11.30 -5.15
C LYS A 349 -11.42 -10.05 -4.31
N VAL A 350 -10.32 -9.35 -3.99
CA VAL A 350 -10.35 -8.05 -3.30
C VAL A 350 -11.14 -7.03 -4.12
N ASP A 351 -10.92 -6.94 -5.43
CA ASP A 351 -11.65 -6.02 -6.33
C ASP A 351 -13.16 -6.23 -6.26
N ARG A 352 -13.61 -7.49 -6.33
CA ARG A 352 -15.03 -7.86 -6.23
C ARG A 352 -15.62 -7.54 -4.87
N LYS A 353 -14.86 -7.77 -3.80
CA LYS A 353 -15.25 -7.40 -2.43
C LYS A 353 -15.45 -5.88 -2.35
N GLN A 354 -14.43 -5.08 -2.68
CA GLN A 354 -14.49 -3.63 -2.58
C GLN A 354 -15.57 -3.01 -3.50
N ALA A 355 -15.89 -3.63 -4.64
CA ALA A 355 -17.02 -3.22 -5.47
C ALA A 355 -18.36 -3.34 -4.73
N PHE A 356 -18.57 -4.43 -3.98
CA PHE A 356 -19.74 -4.57 -3.11
C PHE A 356 -19.75 -3.55 -1.97
N GLU A 357 -18.59 -3.27 -1.36
CA GLU A 357 -18.46 -2.27 -0.29
C GLU A 357 -18.91 -0.87 -0.74
N THR A 358 -18.54 -0.45 -1.97
CA THR A 358 -19.03 0.82 -2.53
C THR A 358 -20.56 0.82 -2.63
N THR A 359 -21.15 -0.25 -3.18
CA THR A 359 -22.63 -0.37 -3.28
C THR A 359 -23.28 -0.36 -1.90
N MET A 360 -22.71 -1.08 -0.93
CA MET A 360 -23.23 -1.16 0.43
C MET A 360 -23.20 0.19 1.14
N ILE A 361 -22.05 0.86 1.19
CA ILE A 361 -21.93 2.13 1.91
C ILE A 361 -22.71 3.23 1.20
N LYS A 362 -22.40 3.50 -0.07
CA LYS A 362 -22.95 4.65 -0.81
C LYS A 362 -24.39 4.45 -1.24
N GLY A 363 -24.78 3.21 -1.58
CA GLY A 363 -26.11 2.90 -2.05
C GLY A 363 -27.11 2.62 -0.93
N LEU A 364 -26.68 2.05 0.20
CA LEU A 364 -27.58 1.50 1.21
C LEU A 364 -27.36 2.13 2.60
N VAL A 365 -26.24 1.80 3.27
CA VAL A 365 -26.01 2.15 4.68
C VAL A 365 -26.13 3.65 4.89
N THR A 366 -25.51 4.45 4.05
CA THR A 366 -25.49 5.91 4.20
C THR A 366 -26.89 6.56 4.17
N ASN A 367 -27.84 5.93 3.47
CA ASN A 367 -29.23 6.39 3.36
C ASN A 367 -30.04 6.12 4.63
N PHE A 368 -29.54 5.31 5.56
CA PHE A 368 -30.18 5.12 6.87
C PHE A 368 -30.27 6.43 7.66
N ARG A 369 -29.39 7.40 7.39
CA ARG A 369 -29.46 8.75 7.95
C ARG A 369 -30.77 9.49 7.62
N GLN A 370 -31.44 9.12 6.53
CA GLN A 370 -32.74 9.70 6.17
C GLN A 370 -33.84 9.30 7.17
N PHE A 371 -33.68 8.18 7.89
CA PHE A 371 -34.61 7.76 8.93
C PHE A 371 -34.33 8.38 10.30
N GLN A 372 -33.14 8.97 10.52
CA GLN A 372 -32.73 9.56 11.82
C GLN A 372 -33.53 10.81 12.24
N GLY A 373 -34.42 11.33 11.38
CA GLY A 373 -35.38 12.39 11.73
C GLY A 373 -36.57 11.86 12.53
N SER A 374 -37.80 12.03 12.01
CA SER A 374 -39.04 11.66 12.71
C SER A 374 -39.19 10.18 13.09
N LEU A 375 -38.37 9.30 12.51
CA LEU A 375 -38.35 7.85 12.77
C LEU A 375 -37.08 7.41 13.51
N GLY A 376 -36.20 8.36 13.88
CA GLY A 376 -34.87 8.07 14.41
C GLY A 376 -34.91 7.44 15.80
N ASP A 377 -35.88 7.82 16.61
CA ASP A 377 -36.05 7.28 17.96
C ASP A 377 -36.98 6.06 18.00
N ASP A 378 -37.52 5.62 16.85
CA ASP A 378 -38.39 4.45 16.77
C ASP A 378 -37.54 3.16 16.95
N PRO A 379 -37.78 2.36 18.02
CA PRO A 379 -36.97 1.18 18.29
C PRO A 379 -37.07 0.09 17.22
N GLU A 380 -38.23 -0.03 16.55
CA GLU A 380 -38.45 -1.03 15.51
C GLU A 380 -37.67 -0.66 14.25
N ILE A 381 -37.68 0.62 13.86
CA ILE A 381 -36.89 1.13 12.73
C ILE A 381 -35.40 0.97 13.01
N GLN A 382 -34.93 1.31 14.21
CA GLN A 382 -33.53 1.11 14.60
C GLN A 382 -33.12 -0.37 14.55
N SER A 383 -33.97 -1.26 15.07
CA SER A 383 -33.73 -2.69 14.99
C SER A 383 -33.68 -3.20 13.55
N ALA A 384 -34.59 -2.75 12.68
CA ALA A 384 -34.60 -3.12 11.27
C ALA A 384 -33.33 -2.65 10.54
N MET A 385 -32.89 -1.42 10.77
CA MET A 385 -31.64 -0.89 10.18
C MET A 385 -30.41 -1.66 10.67
N ASN A 386 -30.34 -1.98 11.96
CA ASN A 386 -29.25 -2.78 12.51
C ASN A 386 -29.23 -4.19 11.91
N ASN A 387 -30.39 -4.86 11.82
CA ASN A 387 -30.51 -6.18 11.19
C ASN A 387 -30.07 -6.15 9.72
N LEU A 388 -30.47 -5.13 8.95
CA LEU A 388 -30.02 -4.97 7.57
C LEU A 388 -28.51 -4.76 7.51
N ARG A 389 -27.95 -3.91 8.38
CA ARG A 389 -26.51 -3.66 8.46
C ARG A 389 -25.74 -4.96 8.73
N ASP A 390 -26.16 -5.73 9.73
CA ASP A 390 -25.53 -7.01 10.09
C ASP A 390 -25.56 -8.01 8.94
N LYS A 391 -26.65 -8.06 8.17
CA LYS A 391 -26.74 -8.91 6.98
C LYS A 391 -25.79 -8.47 5.88
N MET A 392 -25.63 -7.17 5.65
CA MET A 392 -24.71 -6.67 4.63
C MET A 392 -23.24 -6.87 5.06
N PHE A 393 -22.91 -6.65 6.33
CA PHE A 393 -21.59 -7.00 6.88
C PHE A 393 -21.32 -8.49 6.77
N ALA A 394 -22.30 -9.36 7.04
CA ALA A 394 -22.11 -10.80 6.83
C ALA A 394 -21.87 -11.19 5.36
N VAL A 395 -22.31 -10.38 4.38
CA VAL A 395 -21.95 -10.58 2.96
C VAL A 395 -20.51 -10.15 2.70
N ASP A 396 -20.10 -9.00 3.24
CA ASP A 396 -18.72 -8.52 3.18
C ASP A 396 -17.75 -9.50 3.84
N ASP A 397 -18.07 -10.02 5.03
CA ASP A 397 -17.28 -11.02 5.75
C ASP A 397 -17.05 -12.29 4.93
N LYS A 398 -18.06 -12.73 4.18
CA LYS A 398 -17.91 -13.87 3.27
C LYS A 398 -17.01 -13.52 2.09
N ALA A 399 -17.15 -12.32 1.52
CA ALA A 399 -16.28 -11.87 0.44
C ALA A 399 -14.82 -11.73 0.91
N TYR A 400 -14.61 -11.27 2.16
CA TYR A 400 -13.31 -11.24 2.82
C TYR A 400 -12.71 -12.64 2.95
N THR A 401 -13.45 -13.60 3.48
CA THR A 401 -12.99 -15.00 3.56
C THR A 401 -12.63 -15.54 2.19
N VAL A 402 -13.42 -15.26 1.14
CA VAL A 402 -13.09 -15.67 -0.23
C VAL A 402 -11.79 -15.03 -0.74
N ALA A 403 -11.51 -13.77 -0.40
CA ALA A 403 -10.26 -13.10 -0.76
C ALA A 403 -9.06 -13.63 0.03
N LYS A 404 -9.22 -13.86 1.33
CA LYS A 404 -8.21 -14.46 2.21
C LYS A 404 -7.87 -15.89 1.77
N ASP A 405 -8.87 -16.74 1.53
CA ASP A 405 -8.68 -18.13 1.11
C ASP A 405 -8.12 -18.26 -0.32
N ALA A 406 -8.10 -17.17 -1.10
CA ALA A 406 -7.43 -17.14 -2.38
C ALA A 406 -5.90 -17.11 -2.25
N VAL A 407 -5.36 -16.75 -1.07
CA VAL A 407 -3.94 -16.85 -0.75
C VAL A 407 -3.61 -18.30 -0.41
N VAL A 408 -3.20 -19.06 -1.42
CA VAL A 408 -2.84 -20.49 -1.30
C VAL A 408 -1.31 -20.68 -1.36
N PRO A 409 -0.73 -21.72 -0.74
CA PRO A 409 0.70 -21.97 -0.89
C PRO A 409 1.11 -22.10 -2.37
N VAL A 410 2.17 -21.38 -2.76
CA VAL A 410 2.73 -21.42 -4.12
C VAL A 410 3.97 -22.30 -4.11
N ARG A 411 3.97 -23.35 -4.93
CA ARG A 411 5.15 -24.20 -5.17
C ARG A 411 5.87 -23.78 -6.45
N TYR A 412 7.18 -23.68 -6.36
CA TYR A 412 8.03 -23.31 -7.48
C TYR A 412 9.45 -23.81 -7.26
N GLN A 413 10.26 -23.69 -8.31
CA GLN A 413 11.68 -24.02 -8.28
C GLN A 413 12.52 -22.78 -8.54
N ILE A 414 13.65 -22.68 -7.84
CA ILE A 414 14.75 -21.79 -8.20
C ILE A 414 15.92 -22.68 -8.59
N SER A 415 16.51 -22.43 -9.76
CA SER A 415 17.73 -23.12 -10.21
C SER A 415 18.88 -22.13 -10.28
N VAL A 416 20.03 -22.50 -9.73
CA VAL A 416 21.27 -21.73 -9.85
C VAL A 416 22.33 -22.57 -10.55
N LYS A 417 22.64 -22.20 -11.79
CA LYS A 417 23.61 -22.91 -12.62
C LYS A 417 24.90 -22.10 -12.77
N PRO A 418 26.01 -22.53 -12.16
CA PRO A 418 27.31 -21.87 -12.34
C PRO A 418 27.69 -21.80 -13.83
N LYS A 419 28.20 -20.64 -14.28
CA LYS A 419 28.74 -20.50 -15.64
C LYS A 419 30.20 -20.94 -15.65
N ASN A 420 30.54 -21.80 -16.61
CA ASN A 420 31.89 -22.34 -16.79
C ASN A 420 32.87 -21.29 -17.32
#